data_AF-A0A7I0Y8T7-F1
#
_entry.id   AF-A0A7I0Y8T7-F1
#
_cell.length_a   1.000
_cell.length_b   1.000
_cell.length_c   1.000
_cell.angle_alpha   90.00
_cell.angle_beta   90.00
_cell.angle_gamma   90.00
#
_symmetry.space_group_name_H-M   'P 1'
#
loop_
_entity.id
_entity.type
_entity.pdbx_description
1 polymer ?
#
loop_
_entity_poly.entity_id
_entity_poly.type
_entity_poly.pdbx_seq_one_letter_code
_entity_poly.pdbx_strand_id
1 'polypeptide(L)'
;MTHDGPEYDYTGPDDEDPLILSPAMQHAIGPKAPVGLFNAVSVAMAALIEALELGIMPPDAMPIPGVPGAYLHPMPNDLGMIEYHDTQTPKGRPAYYLARIVSPDDFLNNL
;
A
#
# COMPACT_ATOMS: atom_id res chain seq x y z
N MET A 1 35.12 26.14 -23.93
CA MET A 1 35.12 24.83 -23.22
C MET A 1 33.68 24.40 -23.12
N THR A 2 33.25 23.53 -24.03
CA THR A 2 31.91 22.92 -24.03
C THR A 2 31.89 21.84 -22.95
N HIS A 3 31.01 21.97 -21.97
CA HIS A 3 30.76 20.95 -20.96
C HIS A 3 29.92 19.85 -21.63
N ASP A 4 30.59 18.82 -22.13
CA ASP A 4 29.99 17.56 -22.58
C ASP A 4 29.90 16.64 -21.35
N GLY A 5 28.97 16.97 -20.45
CA GLY A 5 28.59 16.06 -19.38
C GLY A 5 27.72 14.95 -19.97
N PRO A 6 27.87 13.68 -19.57
CA PRO A 6 26.94 12.65 -20.03
C PRO A 6 25.52 13.09 -19.69
N GLU A 7 24.64 13.11 -20.70
CA GLU A 7 23.19 13.09 -20.46
C GLU A 7 22.93 11.83 -19.65
N TYR A 8 22.77 11.97 -18.34
CA TYR A 8 22.18 10.93 -17.54
C TYR A 8 20.72 10.84 -18.00
N ASP A 9 20.44 9.90 -18.89
CA ASP A 9 19.08 9.42 -19.11
C ASP A 9 18.64 8.68 -17.85
N TYR A 10 18.34 9.47 -16.81
CA TYR A 10 17.72 8.97 -15.60
C TYR A 10 16.29 8.61 -15.99
N THR A 11 16.10 7.34 -16.34
CA THR A 11 14.78 6.75 -16.63
C THR A 11 13.87 6.68 -15.38
N GLY A 12 14.29 7.24 -14.24
CA GLY A 12 13.67 6.98 -12.96
C GLY A 12 13.90 5.53 -12.55
N PRO A 13 13.52 5.12 -11.33
CA PRO A 13 13.12 3.74 -11.17
C PRO A 13 11.96 3.51 -12.14
N ASP A 14 12.15 2.68 -13.17
CA ASP A 14 11.07 2.13 -14.00
C ASP A 14 10.29 1.05 -13.21
N ASP A 15 10.19 1.28 -11.90
CA ASP A 15 9.49 0.52 -10.88
C ASP A 15 8.15 1.23 -10.70
N GLU A 16 7.15 0.74 -11.43
CA GLU A 16 5.77 1.05 -11.12
C GLU A 16 5.54 0.76 -9.63
N ASP A 17 4.96 1.73 -8.91
CA ASP A 17 4.67 1.57 -7.49
C ASP A 17 3.85 0.28 -7.29
N PRO A 18 4.38 -0.72 -6.57
CA PRO A 18 3.70 -1.99 -6.36
C PRO A 18 2.46 -1.83 -5.46
N LEU A 19 2.21 -0.62 -4.93
CA LEU A 19 1.03 -0.24 -4.17
C LEU A 19 0.15 0.72 -4.97
N ILE A 20 -1.00 0.21 -5.44
CA ILE A 20 -1.99 1.00 -6.17
C ILE A 20 -3.02 1.54 -5.17
N LEU A 21 -3.07 2.86 -4.98
CA LEU A 21 -4.00 3.49 -4.05
C LEU A 21 -5.38 3.71 -4.67
N SER A 22 -6.44 3.28 -3.98
CA SER A 22 -7.81 3.72 -4.29
C SER A 22 -7.98 5.23 -4.08
N PRO A 23 -9.02 5.85 -4.67
CA PRO A 23 -9.39 7.23 -4.36
C PRO A 23 -9.65 7.47 -2.86
N ALA A 24 -10.20 6.47 -2.16
CA ALA A 24 -10.46 6.58 -0.73
C ALA A 24 -9.15 6.61 0.08
N MET A 25 -8.18 5.79 -0.29
CA MET A 25 -6.84 5.82 0.31
C MET A 25 -6.13 7.14 0.02
N GLN A 26 -6.11 7.59 -1.24
CA GLN A 26 -5.50 8.87 -1.62
C GLN A 26 -6.11 10.04 -0.84
N HIS A 27 -7.42 10.01 -0.60
CA HIS A 27 -8.09 11.01 0.23
C HIS A 27 -7.68 10.92 1.70
N ALA A 28 -7.61 9.70 2.25
CA ALA A 28 -7.28 9.46 3.65
C ALA A 28 -5.85 9.89 4.02
N ILE A 29 -4.87 9.68 3.13
CA ILE A 29 -3.46 10.07 3.34
C ILE A 29 -3.06 11.34 2.59
N GLY A 30 -4.03 12.13 2.14
CA GLY A 30 -3.76 13.37 1.42
C GLY A 30 -3.08 14.45 2.29
N PRO A 31 -2.79 15.64 1.72
CA PRO A 31 -2.00 16.69 2.39
C PRO A 31 -2.57 17.22 3.72
N LYS A 32 -3.84 16.92 4.03
CA LYS A 32 -4.53 17.32 5.26
C LYS A 32 -4.64 16.18 6.29
N ALA A 33 -4.10 15.00 5.98
CA ALA A 33 -4.12 13.87 6.89
C ALA A 33 -3.37 14.21 8.18
N PRO A 34 -3.89 13.81 9.36
CA PRO A 34 -3.13 13.89 10.59
C PRO A 34 -1.79 13.16 10.44
N VAL A 35 -0.69 13.77 10.90
CA VAL A 35 0.67 13.19 10.78
C VAL A 35 0.74 11.77 11.34
N GLY A 36 0.06 11.51 12.46
CA GLY A 36 0.00 10.18 13.06
C GLY A 36 -0.64 9.13 12.15
N LEU A 37 -1.72 9.49 11.45
CA LEU A 37 -2.37 8.60 10.48
C LEU A 37 -1.48 8.35 9.27
N PHE A 38 -0.89 9.42 8.71
CA PHE A 38 0.02 9.30 7.56
C PHE A 38 1.19 8.36 7.89
N ASN A 39 1.85 8.57 9.03
CA ASN A 39 2.96 7.73 9.46
C ASN A 39 2.55 6.25 9.65
N ALA A 40 1.39 6.00 10.26
CA ALA A 40 0.90 4.65 10.47
C ALA A 40 0.61 3.93 9.14
N VAL A 41 0.00 4.62 8.19
CA VAL A 41 -0.23 4.08 6.84
C VAL A 41 1.10 3.83 6.12
N SER A 42 2.07 4.75 6.20
CA SER A 42 3.38 4.54 5.58
C SER A 42 4.12 3.32 6.13
N VAL A 43 4.04 3.07 7.43
CA VAL A 43 4.63 1.87 8.06
C VAL A 43 3.95 0.60 7.54
N ALA A 44 2.62 0.58 7.49
CA ALA A 44 1.88 -0.56 6.95
C ALA A 44 2.21 -0.79 5.45
N MET A 45 2.28 0.28 4.65
CA MET A 45 2.68 0.21 3.24
C MET A 45 4.10 -0.37 3.07
N ALA A 46 5.06 0.02 3.92
CA ALA A 46 6.41 -0.52 3.88
C ALA A 46 6.43 -2.04 4.12
N ALA A 47 5.65 -2.54 5.08
CA ALA A 47 5.54 -3.98 5.34
C ALA A 47 4.92 -4.74 4.16
N LEU A 48 3.95 -4.15 3.46
CA LEU A 48 3.34 -4.73 2.26
C LEU A 48 4.34 -4.78 1.09
N ILE A 49 5.15 -3.74 0.90
CA ILE A 49 6.21 -3.71 -0.11
C ILE A 49 7.25 -4.80 0.17
N GLU A 50 7.74 -4.88 1.41
CA GLU A 50 8.71 -5.90 1.82
C GLU A 50 8.18 -7.32 1.55
N ALA A 51 6.90 -7.57 1.83
CA ALA A 51 6.28 -8.86 1.54
C ALA A 51 6.24 -9.18 0.03
N LEU A 52 5.93 -8.19 -0.82
CA LEU A 52 5.96 -8.35 -2.28
C LEU A 52 7.37 -8.65 -2.79
N GLU A 53 8.37 -7.91 -2.30
CA GLU A 53 9.78 -8.09 -2.66
C GLU A 53 10.30 -9.49 -2.30
N LEU A 54 9.86 -10.01 -1.15
CA LEU A 54 10.21 -11.35 -0.68
C LEU A 54 9.36 -12.46 -1.31
N GLY A 55 8.28 -12.12 -2.04
CA GLY A 55 7.35 -13.08 -2.61
C GLY A 55 6.59 -13.89 -1.55
N ILE A 56 6.31 -13.27 -0.40
CA ILE A 56 5.61 -13.89 0.72
C ILE A 56 4.34 -13.12 1.06
N MET A 57 3.48 -13.75 1.86
CA MET A 57 2.35 -13.06 2.45
C MET A 57 2.82 -12.11 3.56
N PRO A 58 2.26 -10.89 3.68
CA PRO A 58 2.49 -10.04 4.83
C PRO A 58 2.20 -10.80 6.14
N PRO A 59 3.07 -10.72 7.17
CA PRO A 59 3.00 -11.57 8.36
C PRO A 59 1.66 -11.53 9.09
N ASP A 60 1.05 -10.34 9.15
CA ASP A 60 -0.21 -10.08 9.86
C ASP A 60 -1.41 -9.93 8.91
N ALA A 61 -1.32 -10.50 7.71
CA ALA A 61 -2.43 -10.51 6.77
C ALA A 61 -3.60 -11.36 7.28
N MET A 62 -4.77 -10.74 7.38
CA MET A 62 -6.01 -11.44 7.71
C MET A 62 -6.90 -11.53 6.47
N PRO A 63 -7.20 -12.73 5.94
CA PRO A 63 -8.07 -12.85 4.77
C PRO A 63 -9.50 -12.41 5.08
N ILE A 64 -10.14 -11.74 4.12
CA ILE A 64 -11.55 -11.32 4.23
C ILE A 64 -12.44 -12.51 3.81
N PRO A 65 -13.31 -13.02 4.70
CA PRO A 65 -14.17 -14.15 4.38
C PRO A 65 -15.06 -13.87 3.16
N GLY A 66 -15.08 -14.80 2.20
CA GLY A 66 -15.93 -14.70 1.01
C GLY A 66 -15.39 -13.79 -0.10
N VAL A 67 -14.23 -13.15 0.09
CA VAL A 67 -13.60 -12.29 -0.93
C VAL A 67 -12.17 -12.80 -1.24
N PRO A 68 -12.01 -13.68 -2.25
CA PRO A 68 -10.71 -14.20 -2.62
C PRO A 68 -9.71 -13.11 -3.01
N GLY A 69 -8.48 -13.21 -2.50
CA GLY A 69 -7.41 -12.24 -2.77
C GLY A 69 -7.59 -10.90 -2.03
N ALA A 70 -8.51 -10.80 -1.06
CA ALA A 70 -8.67 -9.60 -0.23
C ALA A 70 -8.29 -9.88 1.22
N TYR A 71 -7.58 -8.93 1.82
CA TYR A 71 -7.02 -9.05 3.15
C TYR A 71 -7.09 -7.74 3.92
N LEU A 72 -6.92 -7.85 5.24
CA LEU A 72 -6.71 -6.76 6.15
C LEU A 72 -5.28 -6.83 6.71
N HIS A 73 -4.61 -5.69 6.84
CA HIS A 73 -3.32 -5.58 7.51
C HIS A 73 -3.39 -4.53 8.62
N PRO A 74 -2.93 -4.82 9.84
CA PRO A 74 -3.03 -3.87 10.95
C PRO A 74 -2.14 -2.66 10.76
N MET A 75 -2.65 -1.48 11.15
CA MET A 75 -1.83 -0.29 11.27
C MET A 75 -1.27 -0.17 12.69
N PRO A 76 -0.06 0.39 12.87
CA PRO A 76 0.50 0.66 14.18
C PRO A 76 -0.41 1.56 15.05
N ASN A 77 -0.27 1.43 16.37
CA ASN A 77 -0.98 2.23 17.38
C ASN A 77 -2.52 2.09 17.35
N ASP A 78 -3.02 0.93 16.93
CA ASP A 78 -4.45 0.61 16.89
C ASP A 78 -5.30 1.62 16.08
N LEU A 79 -4.68 2.28 15.08
CA LEU A 79 -5.35 3.28 14.25
C LEU A 79 -6.31 2.68 13.21
N GLY A 80 -6.43 1.35 13.18
CA GLY A 80 -7.29 0.59 12.29
C GLY A 80 -6.53 -0.41 11.45
N MET A 81 -7.18 -0.82 10.36
CA MET A 81 -6.70 -1.83 9.43
C MET A 81 -6.67 -1.24 8.02
N ILE A 82 -5.74 -1.68 7.19
CA ILE A 82 -5.76 -1.41 5.76
C ILE A 82 -6.38 -2.62 5.06
N GLU A 83 -7.45 -2.39 4.32
CA GLU A 83 -7.98 -3.36 3.36
C GLU A 83 -7.18 -3.27 2.07
N TYR A 84 -6.65 -4.40 1.61
CA TYR A 84 -5.90 -4.49 0.37
C TYR A 84 -6.20 -5.78 -0.39
N HIS A 85 -6.12 -5.71 -1.71
CA HIS A 85 -6.41 -6.84 -2.60
C HIS A 85 -5.18 -7.17 -3.45
N ASP A 86 -4.95 -8.46 -3.69
CA ASP A 86 -3.98 -8.95 -4.66
C ASP A 86 -4.31 -8.39 -6.05
N THR A 87 -3.31 -7.87 -6.74
CA THR A 87 -3.46 -7.37 -8.10
C THR A 87 -2.13 -7.45 -8.85
N GLN A 88 -2.09 -6.84 -10.03
CA GLN A 88 -0.88 -6.69 -10.82
C GLN A 88 -0.72 -5.26 -11.32
N THR A 89 0.51 -4.82 -11.49
CA THR A 89 0.82 -3.57 -12.22
C THR A 89 0.43 -3.71 -13.70
N PRO A 90 0.33 -2.62 -14.48
CA PRO A 90 0.08 -2.69 -15.92
C PRO A 90 1.07 -3.59 -16.68
N LYS A 91 2.31 -3.73 -16.19
CA LYS A 91 3.34 -4.63 -16.73
C LYS A 91 3.21 -6.09 -16.24
N GLY A 92 2.18 -6.43 -15.46
CA GLY A 92 1.92 -7.79 -14.98
C GLY A 92 2.73 -8.23 -13.75
N ARG A 93 3.40 -7.30 -13.06
CA ARG A 93 4.15 -7.61 -11.82
C ARG A 93 3.18 -7.73 -10.64
N PRO A 94 3.44 -8.62 -9.64
CA PRO A 94 2.64 -8.66 -8.41
C PRO A 94 2.55 -7.29 -7.74
N ALA A 95 1.36 -6.92 -7.28
CA ALA A 95 1.07 -5.65 -6.65
C ALA A 95 -0.09 -5.81 -5.66
N TYR A 96 -0.30 -4.79 -4.83
CA TYR A 96 -1.49 -4.67 -3.98
C TYR A 96 -2.32 -3.44 -4.35
N TYR A 97 -3.63 -3.62 -4.43
CA TYR A 97 -4.59 -2.54 -4.48
C TYR A 97 -5.03 -2.18 -3.06
N LEU A 98 -4.70 -0.99 -2.59
CA LEU A 98 -5.07 -0.50 -1.27
C LEU A 98 -6.46 0.13 -1.34
N ALA A 99 -7.46 -0.57 -0.83
CA ALA A 99 -8.86 -0.24 -1.00
C ALA A 99 -9.32 0.87 -0.06
N ARG A 100 -9.04 0.76 1.25
CA ARG A 100 -9.43 1.75 2.28
C ARG A 100 -8.78 1.46 3.63
N ILE A 101 -8.89 2.44 4.52
CA ILE A 101 -8.68 2.26 5.95
C ILE A 101 -10.02 1.83 6.58
N VAL A 102 -10.00 0.72 7.31
CA VAL A 102 -11.13 0.20 8.10
C VAL A 102 -10.89 0.54 9.55
N SER A 103 -11.83 1.26 10.17
CA SER A 103 -11.72 1.59 11.58
C SER A 103 -11.93 0.33 12.44
N PRO A 104 -11.37 0.27 13.66
CA PRO A 104 -11.63 -0.84 14.58
C PRO A 104 -13.13 -1.04 14.84
N ASP A 105 -13.90 0.05 14.87
CA ASP A 105 -15.35 0.03 15.09
C ASP A 105 -16.11 -0.55 13.89
N ASP A 106 -15.66 -0.28 12.67
CA ASP A 106 -16.28 -0.83 11.44
C ASP A 106 -15.97 -2.31 11.24
N PHE A 107 -14.83 -2.78 11.75
CA PHE A 107 -14.44 -4.19 11.66
C PHE A 107 -15.39 -5.10 12.45
N LEU A 108 -15.78 -4.67 13.66
CA LEU A 108 -16.70 -5.43 14.51
C LEU A 108 -18.14 -5.46 13.99
N ASN A 109 -18.53 -4.48 13.17
CA ASN A 109 -19.90 -4.35 12.66
C ASN A 109 -20.15 -5.07 11.32
N ASN A 110 -19.10 -5.61 10.67
CA ASN A 110 -19.19 -6.28 9.37
C ASN A 110 -18.80 -7.77 9.39
N LEU A 111 -18.67 -8.37 10.59
CA LEU A 111 -18.42 -9.79 10.81
C LEU A 111 -19.72 -10.54 11.18
#